data_AF-A0A7T3T1M4-F1
#
_entry.id   AF-A0A7T3T1M4-F1
#
_cell.length_a   1.000
_cell.length_b   1.000
_cell.length_c   1.000
_cell.angle_alpha   90.00
_cell.angle_beta   90.00
_cell.angle_gamma   90.00
#
_symmetry.space_group_name_H-M   'P 1'
#
loop_
_entity.id
_entity.type
_entity.pdbx_description
1 polymer ?
#
loop_
_entity_poly.entity_id
_entity_poly.type
_entity_poly.pdbx_seq_one_letter_code
_entity_poly.pdbx_strand_id
1 'polypeptide(L)'
;MNLKRKLMIGIAIGLVALAGMGFAIKSFLFPANPNGNNAEMGKMNPDGTPDDGEIRYSTFDVYKQEPVTVDASVKLSTDSAYFYDPQKGKIDSVLVKNGQKVKKGALLFTYVSTDKEQQYALEDLLREQTKLYNQREKLIDQLSEATGNVYNYKGDQIAYYWGNNGKQQYYVVEAIGESTTPSTSNNNSDQQDGAAAGATPDMGGAASDASGIKEQIRQVNQQIEELEIKLIRQKEKQNNRVVASADGVVMLDEKGKDNSSVPLVRIVSEDISVVGSVNEYDFYALAEDRPVSIFIPAENRTIQGKIINYDKVPAYTGGANNSTDNQTNTNPVPNSGGGGNNNSAQFNFVVKPDEHIQPGFSAKVNITLPGFVIPNDAVVEENNKFFVFVYKDGRVKKTPIDLMQQGLQKVVLKGLNEGDRLVMFPDGLQDGQKIKIQEHKQFDESQMENPAKGG
;
A
#
# COMPACT_ATOMS: atom_id res chain seq x y z
N MET A 1 34.71 52.86 -49.28
CA MET A 1 35.06 51.51 -49.80
C MET A 1 33.74 50.84 -50.17
N ASN A 2 33.38 50.52 -51.43
CA ASN A 2 34.16 49.96 -52.56
C ASN A 2 34.90 48.67 -52.13
N LEU A 3 34.76 47.50 -52.76
CA LEU A 3 34.32 47.22 -54.15
C LEU A 3 34.04 45.70 -54.40
N LYS A 4 33.09 45.35 -55.30
CA LYS A 4 32.96 44.12 -56.17
C LYS A 4 32.95 42.70 -55.51
N ARG A 5 32.03 41.78 -55.81
CA ARG A 5 31.63 41.09 -57.08
C ARG A 5 32.72 40.23 -57.77
N LYS A 6 32.51 38.90 -57.79
CA LYS A 6 32.51 37.93 -58.93
C LYS A 6 32.26 36.52 -58.34
N LEU A 7 31.51 35.54 -58.88
CA LEU A 7 30.89 35.17 -60.18
C LEU A 7 31.47 33.80 -60.64
N MET A 8 30.61 32.78 -60.56
CA MET A 8 30.45 31.58 -61.42
C MET A 8 31.67 30.90 -62.07
N ILE A 9 31.78 29.58 -61.85
CA ILE A 9 31.71 28.43 -62.80
C ILE A 9 31.88 27.17 -61.91
N GLY A 10 31.17 26.03 -62.05
CA GLY A 10 30.16 25.60 -63.01
C GLY A 10 30.49 24.20 -63.56
N ILE A 11 29.56 23.24 -63.43
CA ILE A 11 29.55 21.88 -64.06
C ILE A 11 30.48 20.83 -63.41
N ALA A 12 30.12 19.55 -63.19
CA ALA A 12 28.82 18.86 -63.02
C ALA A 12 29.00 17.37 -62.57
N ILE A 13 27.99 16.79 -61.89
CA ILE A 13 27.53 15.36 -61.85
C ILE A 13 28.57 14.28 -61.42
N GLY A 14 28.28 13.30 -60.56
CA GLY A 14 27.10 12.84 -59.79
C GLY A 14 27.54 11.63 -58.92
N LEU A 15 26.72 10.78 -58.28
CA LEU A 15 25.27 10.70 -57.98
C LEU A 15 25.09 9.60 -56.88
N VAL A 16 23.85 9.32 -56.45
CA VAL A 16 23.40 8.22 -55.54
C VAL A 16 23.60 8.46 -54.02
N ALA A 17 22.66 8.14 -53.11
CA ALA A 17 21.21 8.40 -52.98
C ALA A 17 20.69 7.70 -51.70
N LEU A 18 19.80 8.32 -50.94
CA LEU A 18 18.91 7.66 -49.96
C LEU A 18 17.67 8.56 -49.69
N ALA A 19 16.46 8.01 -49.88
CA ALA A 19 15.19 8.64 -49.51
C ALA A 19 14.94 8.51 -47.99
N GLY A 20 14.12 9.31 -47.29
CA GLY A 20 12.89 10.03 -47.67
C GLY A 20 11.69 9.23 -47.13
N MET A 21 10.73 9.76 -46.38
CA MET A 21 10.21 11.15 -46.31
C MET A 21 9.92 11.60 -44.86
N GLY A 22 9.84 12.91 -44.66
CA GLY A 22 9.59 13.53 -43.35
C GLY A 22 8.36 14.42 -43.29
N PHE A 23 8.06 14.82 -42.05
CA PHE A 23 7.02 15.75 -41.61
C PHE A 23 7.03 17.13 -42.30
N ALA A 24 5.83 17.72 -42.35
CA ALA A 24 5.48 19.12 -42.04
C ALA A 24 4.97 20.04 -43.19
N ILE A 25 3.87 20.77 -42.93
CA ILE A 25 3.84 22.23 -42.63
C ILE A 25 2.40 22.80 -42.55
N LYS A 26 2.14 23.54 -41.46
CA LYS A 26 1.18 24.65 -41.20
C LYS A 26 -0.22 24.75 -41.83
N SER A 27 -1.16 25.07 -40.94
CA SER A 27 -2.39 25.85 -41.18
C SER A 27 -2.11 27.33 -41.55
N PHE A 28 -2.89 27.92 -42.47
CA PHE A 28 -3.82 29.06 -42.23
C PHE A 28 -4.51 29.56 -43.53
N LEU A 29 -5.59 30.34 -43.36
CA LEU A 29 -6.38 31.09 -44.36
C LEU A 29 -7.46 30.30 -45.16
N PHE A 30 -8.68 30.28 -44.64
CA PHE A 30 -9.86 30.90 -45.28
C PHE A 30 -10.86 31.36 -44.20
N PRO A 31 -11.65 32.43 -44.41
CA PRO A 31 -12.52 33.01 -43.39
C PRO A 31 -13.86 32.28 -43.26
N ALA A 32 -14.49 32.40 -42.09
CA ALA A 32 -15.88 32.01 -41.91
C ALA A 32 -16.81 32.96 -42.69
N ASN A 33 -17.84 32.40 -43.33
CA ASN A 33 -19.03 33.14 -43.74
C ASN A 33 -20.27 32.40 -43.19
N PRO A 34 -21.11 33.04 -42.35
CA PRO A 34 -22.30 32.40 -41.79
C PRO A 34 -23.47 32.44 -42.79
N ASN A 35 -24.35 31.44 -42.70
CA ASN A 35 -25.60 31.27 -43.46
C ASN A 35 -25.43 31.08 -44.98
N GLY A 36 -25.47 29.81 -45.42
CA GLY A 36 -25.65 29.41 -46.81
C GLY A 36 -26.05 27.95 -46.89
N ASN A 37 -27.28 27.67 -47.33
CA ASN A 37 -27.79 26.31 -47.47
C ASN A 37 -27.11 25.60 -48.65
N ASN A 38 -26.09 24.78 -48.37
CA ASN A 38 -25.46 23.93 -49.37
C ASN A 38 -26.03 22.51 -49.29
N ALA A 39 -27.15 22.29 -49.97
CA ALA A 39 -27.49 20.94 -50.43
C ALA A 39 -26.51 20.58 -51.57
N GLU A 40 -25.55 19.70 -51.30
CA GLU A 40 -24.67 19.20 -52.35
C GLU A 40 -25.49 18.42 -53.40
N MET A 41 -25.27 18.74 -54.67
CA MET A 41 -25.91 18.03 -55.77
C MET A 41 -25.49 16.56 -55.78
N GLY A 42 -26.46 15.66 -55.98
CA GLY A 42 -26.19 14.24 -56.16
C GLY A 42 -25.19 14.00 -57.29
N LYS A 43 -24.33 13.00 -57.10
CA LYS A 43 -23.35 12.59 -58.12
C LYS A 43 -24.10 12.01 -59.34
N MET A 44 -23.42 11.92 -60.47
CA MET A 44 -23.91 11.24 -61.67
C MET A 44 -23.06 10.03 -61.96
N ASN A 45 -23.70 8.96 -62.44
CA ASN A 45 -23.00 7.77 -62.90
C ASN A 45 -22.26 8.04 -64.23
N PRO A 46 -21.22 7.24 -64.58
CA PRO A 46 -20.46 7.42 -65.81
C PRO A 46 -21.27 7.30 -67.11
N ASP A 47 -22.50 6.78 -67.04
CA ASP A 47 -23.45 6.65 -68.14
C ASP A 47 -24.41 7.85 -68.29
N GLY A 48 -24.28 8.87 -67.44
CA GLY A 48 -25.13 10.07 -67.45
C GLY A 48 -26.50 9.88 -66.80
N THR A 49 -26.77 8.74 -66.15
CA THR A 49 -27.95 8.60 -65.29
C THR A 49 -27.77 9.41 -63.99
N PRO A 50 -28.86 9.98 -63.43
CA PRO A 50 -28.86 10.44 -62.05
C PRO A 50 -28.50 9.23 -61.15
N ASP A 51 -27.50 9.39 -60.28
CA ASP A 51 -27.25 8.40 -59.23
C ASP A 51 -28.53 8.26 -58.40
N ASP A 52 -28.98 7.02 -58.16
CA ASP A 52 -30.36 6.71 -57.72
C ASP A 52 -30.64 7.05 -56.25
N GLY A 53 -29.74 7.83 -55.63
CA GLY A 53 -29.92 8.42 -54.31
C GLY A 53 -29.83 7.40 -53.17
N GLU A 54 -29.34 6.18 -53.43
CA GLU A 54 -29.13 5.18 -52.39
C GLU A 54 -28.05 5.63 -51.41
N ILE A 55 -28.48 6.26 -50.31
CA ILE A 55 -27.62 6.64 -49.19
C ILE A 55 -26.94 5.39 -48.63
N ARG A 56 -25.63 5.28 -48.86
CA ARG A 56 -24.77 4.22 -48.33
C ARG A 56 -23.95 4.76 -47.17
N TYR A 57 -24.13 4.17 -46.00
CA TYR A 57 -23.45 4.59 -44.78
C TYR A 57 -22.07 3.91 -44.65
N SER A 58 -21.09 4.62 -44.11
CA SER A 58 -19.85 4.00 -43.65
C SER A 58 -20.05 3.35 -42.28
N THR A 59 -19.29 2.29 -41.98
CA THR A 59 -19.33 1.61 -40.68
C THR A 59 -17.96 1.51 -40.04
N PHE A 60 -17.92 1.56 -38.71
CA PHE A 60 -16.74 1.37 -37.89
C PHE A 60 -16.90 0.08 -37.06
N ASP A 61 -15.91 -0.81 -37.13
CA ASP A 61 -15.88 -2.04 -36.31
C ASP A 61 -15.38 -1.71 -34.89
N VAL A 62 -16.18 -2.04 -33.87
CA VAL A 62 -15.87 -1.77 -32.46
C VAL A 62 -14.71 -2.65 -31.98
N TYR A 63 -13.61 -2.04 -31.53
CA TYR A 63 -12.46 -2.74 -30.95
C TYR A 63 -12.19 -2.31 -29.50
N LYS A 64 -11.53 -3.19 -28.74
CA LYS A 64 -11.12 -2.94 -27.35
C LYS A 64 -10.05 -1.84 -27.30
N GLN A 65 -10.02 -1.10 -26.21
CA GLN A 65 -8.92 -0.16 -25.94
C GLN A 65 -7.56 -0.87 -26.00
N GLU A 66 -6.57 -0.21 -26.61
CA GLU A 66 -5.18 -0.66 -26.56
C GLU A 66 -4.66 -0.61 -25.10
N PRO A 67 -3.85 -1.58 -24.64
CA PRO A 67 -3.36 -1.59 -23.27
C PRO A 67 -2.25 -0.55 -23.06
N VAL A 68 -2.29 0.15 -21.92
CA VAL A 68 -1.22 1.08 -21.54
C VAL A 68 0.02 0.26 -21.16
N THR A 69 1.11 0.44 -21.91
CA THR A 69 2.37 -0.28 -21.70
C THR A 69 3.32 0.55 -20.84
N VAL A 70 3.79 -0.03 -19.73
CA VAL A 70 4.65 0.66 -18.75
C VAL A 70 5.92 -0.15 -18.47
N ASP A 71 7.07 0.50 -18.49
CA ASP A 71 8.32 -0.12 -18.01
C ASP A 71 8.32 -0.23 -16.48
N ALA A 72 8.66 -1.42 -15.98
CA ALA A 72 8.56 -1.78 -14.58
C ALA A 72 9.79 -2.58 -14.10
N SER A 73 9.90 -2.73 -12.78
CA SER A 73 10.98 -3.46 -12.11
C SER A 73 10.41 -4.53 -11.17
N VAL A 74 10.97 -5.74 -11.23
CA VAL A 74 10.64 -6.81 -10.30
C VAL A 74 11.41 -6.58 -9.00
N LYS A 75 10.70 -6.49 -7.88
CA LYS A 75 11.27 -6.32 -6.54
C LYS A 75 10.75 -7.42 -5.61
N LEU A 76 11.44 -7.65 -4.49
CA LEU A 76 10.86 -8.38 -3.38
C LEU A 76 9.69 -7.57 -2.80
N SER A 77 8.60 -8.24 -2.40
CA SER A 77 7.47 -7.58 -1.73
C SER A 77 7.86 -6.99 -0.36
N THR A 78 8.93 -7.47 0.26
CA THR A 78 9.59 -6.87 1.43
C THR A 78 11.10 -7.10 1.35
N ASP A 79 11.85 -6.01 1.60
CA ASP A 79 13.28 -6.04 1.86
C ASP A 79 13.57 -5.01 2.95
N SER A 80 13.66 -5.46 4.21
CA SER A 80 13.82 -4.61 5.39
C SER A 80 15.12 -4.90 6.12
N ALA A 81 15.95 -3.86 6.30
CA ALA A 81 17.23 -3.95 6.99
C ALA A 81 17.17 -3.30 8.38
N TYR A 82 17.68 -3.99 9.39
CA TYR A 82 17.71 -3.58 10.80
C TYR A 82 19.17 -3.47 11.24
N PHE A 83 19.55 -2.24 11.57
CA PHE A 83 20.93 -1.88 11.92
C PHE A 83 21.10 -1.80 13.45
N TYR A 84 22.34 -1.92 13.88
CA TYR A 84 22.73 -1.56 15.25
C TYR A 84 22.62 -0.05 15.47
N ASP A 85 21.96 0.34 16.55
CA ASP A 85 21.70 1.71 16.98
C ASP A 85 22.41 1.96 18.33
N PRO A 86 23.56 2.66 18.34
CA PRO A 86 24.35 2.89 19.55
C PRO A 86 23.60 3.72 20.60
N GLN A 87 22.57 4.48 20.22
CA GLN A 87 21.77 5.27 21.16
C GLN A 87 20.86 4.39 22.02
N LYS A 88 20.55 3.17 21.57
CA LYS A 88 19.74 2.19 22.32
C LYS A 88 20.54 1.34 23.31
N GLY A 89 21.87 1.54 23.37
CA GLY A 89 22.80 0.77 24.20
C GLY A 89 23.52 -0.32 23.41
N LYS A 90 23.92 -1.40 24.08
CA LYS A 90 24.57 -2.56 23.44
C LYS A 90 23.55 -3.63 23.10
N ILE A 91 23.81 -4.44 22.08
CA ILE A 91 22.97 -5.61 21.79
C ILE A 91 23.17 -6.65 22.89
N ASP A 92 22.07 -7.00 23.54
CA ASP A 92 21.97 -7.99 24.62
C ASP A 92 21.85 -9.40 24.02
N SER A 93 20.78 -9.65 23.27
CA SER A 93 20.55 -10.94 22.64
C SER A 93 20.01 -10.82 21.21
N VAL A 94 20.40 -11.76 20.35
CA VAL A 94 19.82 -11.96 19.02
C VAL A 94 18.98 -13.23 19.09
N LEU A 95 17.68 -13.11 18.82
CA LEU A 95 16.69 -14.19 19.00
C LEU A 95 16.31 -14.87 17.68
N VAL A 96 16.90 -14.46 16.56
CA VAL A 96 16.71 -15.04 15.24
C VAL A 96 17.99 -15.64 14.67
N LYS A 97 17.84 -16.66 13.82
CA LYS A 97 18.94 -17.34 13.13
C LYS A 97 18.92 -17.04 11.64
N ASN A 98 20.09 -17.09 11.00
CA ASN A 98 20.19 -17.03 9.54
C ASN A 98 19.33 -18.12 8.88
N GLY A 99 18.52 -17.76 7.89
CA GLY A 99 17.56 -18.65 7.22
C GLY A 99 16.22 -18.86 7.96
N GLN A 100 16.01 -18.26 9.13
CA GLN A 100 14.76 -18.43 9.89
C GLN A 100 13.60 -17.67 9.23
N LYS A 101 12.46 -18.34 9.03
CA LYS A 101 11.20 -17.67 8.66
C LYS A 101 10.61 -16.96 9.88
N VAL A 102 10.23 -15.69 9.71
CA VAL A 102 9.63 -14.84 10.75
C VAL A 102 8.34 -14.20 10.25
N LYS A 103 7.47 -13.85 11.18
CA LYS A 103 6.23 -13.09 10.95
C LYS A 103 6.39 -11.64 11.39
N LYS A 104 5.59 -10.74 10.84
CA LYS A 104 5.45 -9.36 11.33
C LYS A 104 5.24 -9.34 12.85
N GLY A 105 5.99 -8.51 13.55
CA GLY A 105 6.01 -8.41 15.01
C GLY A 105 6.92 -9.41 15.73
N ALA A 106 7.54 -10.37 15.03
CA ALA A 106 8.51 -11.29 15.64
C ALA A 106 9.71 -10.52 16.20
N LEU A 107 10.13 -10.86 17.42
CA LEU A 107 11.29 -10.26 18.07
C LEU A 107 12.58 -10.74 17.42
N LEU A 108 13.40 -9.79 16.96
CA LEU A 108 14.66 -10.04 16.25
C LEU A 108 15.85 -10.00 17.20
N PHE A 109 15.99 -8.91 17.94
CA PHE A 109 17.05 -8.71 18.92
C PHE A 109 16.66 -7.68 19.99
N THR A 110 17.34 -7.75 21.13
CA THR A 110 17.21 -6.84 22.28
C THR A 110 18.47 -6.02 22.46
N TYR A 111 18.30 -4.79 22.95
CA TYR A 111 19.39 -4.03 23.55
C TYR A 111 19.33 -4.12 25.07
N VAL A 112 20.49 -3.94 25.70
CA VAL A 112 20.62 -3.49 27.08
C VAL A 112 21.12 -2.04 27.07
N SER A 113 20.35 -1.16 27.69
CA SER A 113 20.72 0.24 27.85
C SER A 113 22.02 0.40 28.64
N THR A 114 22.98 1.12 28.06
CA THR A 114 24.23 1.53 28.73
C THR A 114 24.11 2.89 29.41
N ASP A 115 22.91 3.47 29.45
CA ASP A 115 22.62 4.71 30.15
C ASP A 115 22.71 4.48 31.67
N LYS A 116 23.65 5.19 32.31
CA LYS A 116 23.87 5.09 33.75
C LYS A 116 22.68 5.60 34.55
N GLU A 117 21.93 6.59 34.05
CA GLU A 117 20.76 7.11 34.76
C GLU A 117 19.66 6.05 34.83
N GLN A 118 19.43 5.32 33.74
CA GLN A 118 18.48 4.20 33.71
C GLN A 118 18.91 3.03 34.60
N GLN A 119 20.23 2.79 34.73
CA GLN A 119 20.79 1.77 35.61
C GLN A 119 20.66 2.16 37.09
N TYR A 120 21.03 3.38 37.48
CA TYR A 120 20.85 3.87 38.85
C TYR A 120 19.38 3.90 39.25
N ALA A 121 18.48 4.35 38.38
CA ALA A 121 17.04 4.34 38.66
C ALA A 121 16.48 2.91 38.88
N LEU A 122 17.04 1.88 38.24
CA LEU A 122 16.67 0.48 38.53
C LEU A 122 17.24 0.01 39.88
N GLU A 123 18.48 0.39 40.19
CA GLU A 123 19.11 0.07 41.48
C GLU A 123 18.38 0.73 42.67
N ASP A 124 17.96 1.99 42.52
CA ASP A 124 17.20 2.72 43.53
C ASP A 124 15.84 2.07 43.81
N LEU A 125 15.11 1.63 42.77
CA LEU A 125 13.85 0.88 42.92
C LEU A 125 14.07 -0.47 43.64
N LEU A 126 15.16 -1.19 43.35
CA LEU A 126 15.51 -2.44 44.05
C LEU A 126 15.89 -2.19 45.53
N ARG A 127 16.59 -1.09 45.82
CA ARG A 127 16.91 -0.64 47.18
C ARG A 127 15.65 -0.23 47.95
N GLU A 128 14.70 0.42 47.29
CA GLU A 128 13.38 0.77 47.85
C GLU A 128 12.56 -0.50 48.14
N GLN A 129 12.53 -1.47 47.23
CA GLN A 129 11.81 -2.73 47.40
C GLN A 129 12.34 -3.51 48.61
N THR A 130 13.67 -3.56 48.75
CA THR A 130 14.32 -4.18 49.91
C THR A 130 13.94 -3.49 51.23
N LYS A 131 13.82 -2.16 51.26
CA LYS A 131 13.37 -1.42 52.45
C LYS A 131 11.92 -1.77 52.81
N LEU A 132 11.02 -1.78 51.83
CA LEU A 132 9.60 -2.12 52.05
C LEU A 132 9.42 -3.56 52.53
N TYR A 133 10.16 -4.52 51.98
CA TYR A 133 10.15 -5.90 52.47
C TYR A 133 10.63 -6.01 53.92
N ASN A 134 11.76 -5.39 54.26
CA ASN A 134 12.27 -5.37 55.63
C ASN A 134 11.34 -4.62 56.61
N GLN A 135 10.57 -3.64 56.13
CA GLN A 135 9.55 -2.95 56.92
C GLN A 135 8.33 -3.85 57.14
N ARG A 136 7.87 -4.55 56.11
CA ARG A 136 6.76 -5.52 56.22
C ARG A 136 7.10 -6.67 57.17
N GLU A 137 8.31 -7.22 57.07
CA GLU A 137 8.81 -8.27 57.97
C GLU A 137 8.72 -7.85 59.44
N LYS A 138 9.24 -6.65 59.79
CA LYS A 138 9.13 -6.11 61.15
C LYS A 138 7.70 -5.90 61.63
N LEU A 139 6.81 -5.43 60.76
CA LEU A 139 5.38 -5.27 61.11
C LEU A 139 4.72 -6.63 61.34
N ILE A 140 5.11 -7.66 60.59
CA ILE A 140 4.65 -9.03 60.77
C ILE A 140 5.15 -9.61 62.11
N ASP A 141 6.42 -9.39 62.45
CA ASP A 141 6.98 -9.79 63.75
C ASP A 141 6.22 -9.12 64.91
N GLN A 142 5.99 -7.80 64.82
CA GLN A 142 5.21 -7.05 65.81
C GLN A 142 3.76 -7.54 65.91
N LEU A 143 3.12 -7.89 64.78
CA LEU A 143 1.77 -8.45 64.79
C LEU A 143 1.74 -9.87 65.40
N SER A 144 2.78 -10.67 65.17
CA SER A 144 2.93 -11.99 65.80
C SER A 144 3.11 -11.87 67.32
N GLU A 145 3.96 -10.96 67.78
CA GLU A 145 4.17 -10.67 69.20
C GLU A 145 2.90 -10.14 69.89
N ALA A 146 2.18 -9.21 69.24
CA ALA A 146 0.96 -8.60 69.79
C ALA A 146 -0.26 -9.54 69.83
N THR A 147 -0.30 -10.59 69.01
CA THR A 147 -1.48 -11.47 68.88
C THR A 147 -1.24 -12.94 69.22
N GLY A 148 0.01 -13.38 69.32
CA GLY A 148 0.39 -14.80 69.49
C GLY A 148 0.15 -15.67 68.25
N ASN A 149 -0.27 -15.09 67.12
CA ASN A 149 -0.55 -15.82 65.89
C ASN A 149 0.67 -15.92 64.97
N VAL A 150 0.63 -16.87 64.03
CA VAL A 150 1.61 -17.02 62.96
C VAL A 150 1.07 -16.37 61.69
N TYR A 151 1.95 -15.69 60.96
CA TYR A 151 1.63 -14.95 59.74
C TYR A 151 2.54 -15.38 58.58
N ASN A 152 2.04 -15.27 57.33
CA ASN A 152 2.85 -15.53 56.13
C ASN A 152 3.67 -14.30 55.70
N TYR A 153 4.45 -14.42 54.63
CA TYR A 153 5.29 -13.33 54.10
C TYR A 153 4.52 -12.10 53.58
N LYS A 154 3.21 -12.21 53.31
CA LYS A 154 2.31 -11.08 52.97
C LYS A 154 1.69 -10.44 54.23
N GLY A 155 1.75 -11.13 55.37
CA GLY A 155 1.10 -10.76 56.62
C GLY A 155 -0.28 -11.38 56.84
N ASP A 156 -0.71 -12.35 56.02
CA ASP A 156 -1.97 -13.09 56.25
C ASP A 156 -1.81 -14.05 57.44
N GLN A 157 -2.84 -14.16 58.28
CA GLN A 157 -2.83 -15.10 59.39
C GLN A 157 -2.89 -16.53 58.85
N ILE A 158 -2.00 -17.41 59.35
CA ILE A 158 -1.97 -18.81 58.97
C ILE A 158 -2.11 -19.72 60.20
N ALA A 159 -2.78 -20.85 60.00
CA ALA A 159 -2.81 -21.96 60.95
C ALA A 159 -2.25 -23.22 60.27
N TYR A 160 -1.86 -24.20 61.08
CA TYR A 160 -1.32 -25.47 60.59
C TYR A 160 -2.20 -26.66 61.00
N TYR A 161 -2.18 -27.70 60.17
CA TYR A 161 -2.74 -29.01 60.46
C TYR A 161 -1.76 -30.11 60.05
N TRP A 162 -1.94 -31.30 60.60
CA TRP A 162 -1.16 -32.48 60.22
C TRP A 162 -1.88 -33.21 59.08
N GLY A 163 -1.23 -33.35 57.93
CA GLY A 163 -1.75 -34.15 56.83
C GLY A 163 -1.60 -35.65 57.10
N ASN A 164 -2.40 -36.48 56.42
CA ASN A 164 -2.33 -37.95 56.48
C ASN A 164 -0.96 -38.54 56.05
N ASN A 165 -0.05 -37.71 55.53
CA ASN A 165 1.32 -38.05 55.18
C ASN A 165 2.33 -37.74 56.32
N GLY A 166 1.86 -37.35 57.50
CA GLY A 166 2.69 -36.99 58.65
C GLY A 166 3.41 -35.65 58.53
N LYS A 167 3.09 -34.82 57.53
CA LYS A 167 3.68 -33.49 57.35
C LYS A 167 2.75 -32.39 57.86
N GLN A 168 3.33 -31.36 58.46
CA GLN A 168 2.62 -30.11 58.75
C GLN A 168 2.27 -29.41 57.44
N GLN A 169 1.04 -28.90 57.35
CA GLN A 169 0.50 -28.13 56.23
C GLN A 169 -0.09 -26.84 56.78
N TYR A 170 0.03 -25.73 56.05
CA TYR A 170 -0.49 -24.42 56.45
C TYR A 170 -1.65 -24.00 55.56
N TYR A 171 -2.58 -23.22 56.12
CA TYR A 171 -3.66 -22.57 55.38
C TYR A 171 -3.90 -21.16 55.92
N VAL A 172 -4.42 -20.28 55.07
CA VAL A 172 -4.79 -18.90 55.46
C VAL A 172 -6.10 -18.93 56.25
N VAL A 173 -6.07 -18.29 57.43
CA VAL A 173 -7.21 -18.11 58.34
C VAL A 173 -7.86 -16.75 58.12
N GLU A 174 -7.05 -15.70 57.95
CA GLU A 174 -7.49 -14.33 57.69
C GLU A 174 -6.54 -13.71 56.65
N ALA A 175 -7.10 -13.29 55.51
CA ALA A 175 -6.35 -12.50 54.53
C ALA A 175 -6.21 -11.06 55.04
N ILE A 176 -4.97 -10.61 55.20
CA ILE A 176 -4.60 -9.28 55.68
C ILE A 176 -3.76 -8.57 54.62
N GLY A 177 -2.95 -9.31 53.88
CA GLY A 177 -2.00 -8.81 52.90
C GLY A 177 -2.53 -8.66 51.47
N GLU A 178 -3.80 -9.00 51.22
CA GLU A 178 -4.49 -8.68 49.96
C GLU A 178 -5.59 -7.63 50.20
N SER A 179 -5.66 -6.65 49.30
CA SER A 179 -6.74 -5.66 49.30
C SER A 179 -8.06 -6.35 48.95
N THR A 180 -8.96 -6.49 49.92
CA THR A 180 -10.28 -7.14 49.71
C THR A 180 -11.26 -6.26 48.93
N THR A 181 -10.81 -5.15 48.35
CA THR A 181 -11.54 -4.33 47.38
C THR A 181 -10.68 -4.00 46.15
N PRO A 182 -11.21 -4.15 44.93
CA PRO A 182 -10.63 -3.52 43.75
C PRO A 182 -10.94 -2.01 43.79
N SER A 183 -9.90 -1.18 43.69
CA SER A 183 -10.05 0.29 43.64
C SER A 183 -10.61 0.77 42.30
N THR A 184 -11.93 0.62 42.10
CA THR A 184 -12.68 1.50 41.20
C THR A 184 -13.06 2.76 41.96
N SER A 185 -12.42 3.88 41.60
CA SER A 185 -12.73 5.21 42.13
C SER A 185 -14.16 5.63 41.77
N ASN A 186 -14.96 6.07 42.74
CA ASN A 186 -15.94 7.14 42.59
C ASN A 186 -16.54 7.60 43.94
N ASN A 187 -16.83 8.89 44.05
CA ASN A 187 -17.48 9.50 45.21
C ASN A 187 -19.01 9.33 45.14
N ASN A 188 -19.64 8.78 46.18
CA ASN A 188 -20.65 9.47 47.00
C ASN A 188 -21.30 8.53 48.02
N SER A 189 -21.96 9.13 49.00
CA SER A 189 -22.61 8.48 50.14
C SER A 189 -23.84 7.65 49.75
N ASP A 190 -24.07 6.52 50.43
CA ASP A 190 -25.04 6.47 51.52
C ASP A 190 -24.99 5.13 52.27
N GLN A 191 -25.80 5.03 53.34
CA GLN A 191 -25.64 4.14 54.48
C GLN A 191 -26.47 2.84 54.36
N GLN A 192 -26.01 1.77 55.03
CA GLN A 192 -26.79 0.92 55.96
C GLN A 192 -26.94 -0.62 55.69
N ASP A 193 -26.60 -1.37 56.75
CA ASP A 193 -27.02 -2.71 57.25
C ASP A 193 -26.73 -4.04 56.52
N GLY A 194 -26.36 -5.03 57.35
CA GLY A 194 -26.31 -6.46 57.02
C GLY A 194 -25.41 -7.33 57.93
N ALA A 195 -25.88 -7.72 59.12
CA ALA A 195 -25.22 -8.73 59.99
C ALA A 195 -25.33 -10.16 59.38
N ALA A 196 -24.75 -11.28 59.85
CA ALA A 196 -23.96 -11.67 61.02
C ALA A 196 -23.30 -13.06 60.70
N ALA A 197 -22.52 -13.80 61.51
CA ALA A 197 -21.85 -13.65 62.82
C ALA A 197 -20.82 -14.81 62.97
N GLY A 198 -19.86 -14.73 63.91
CA GLY A 198 -18.96 -15.84 64.25
C GLY A 198 -17.98 -15.47 65.38
N ALA A 199 -18.18 -16.02 66.58
CA ALA A 199 -17.47 -15.61 67.79
C ALA A 199 -16.23 -16.46 68.10
N THR A 200 -15.15 -15.79 68.52
CA THR A 200 -14.04 -16.36 69.32
C THR A 200 -13.65 -15.38 70.43
N PRO A 201 -13.01 -15.84 71.53
CA PRO A 201 -13.16 -15.18 72.83
C PRO A 201 -12.44 -13.84 73.02
N ASP A 202 -13.01 -13.06 73.94
CA ASP A 202 -12.43 -11.86 74.56
C ASP A 202 -11.04 -12.13 75.16
N MET A 203 -10.06 -11.34 74.73
CA MET A 203 -8.83 -11.10 75.47
C MET A 203 -8.50 -9.59 75.40
N GLY A 204 -9.13 -8.82 76.28
CA GLY A 204 -9.00 -7.36 76.31
C GLY A 204 -7.55 -6.85 76.45
N GLY A 205 -7.26 -5.74 75.75
CA GLY A 205 -6.02 -4.98 75.89
C GLY A 205 -5.24 -4.78 74.59
N ALA A 206 -5.13 -5.79 73.73
CA ALA A 206 -4.22 -5.78 72.56
C ALA A 206 -4.91 -5.51 71.20
N ALA A 207 -6.24 -5.48 71.16
CA ALA A 207 -7.00 -5.46 69.89
C ALA A 207 -6.89 -4.14 69.08
N SER A 208 -6.61 -3.01 69.74
CA SER A 208 -6.39 -1.72 69.07
C SER A 208 -5.11 -1.73 68.23
N ASP A 209 -4.04 -2.25 68.82
CA ASP A 209 -2.69 -2.11 68.30
C ASP A 209 -2.47 -3.10 67.15
N ALA A 210 -2.97 -4.34 67.30
CA ALA A 210 -3.01 -5.32 66.21
C ALA A 210 -3.78 -4.82 64.98
N SER A 211 -4.88 -4.08 65.17
CA SER A 211 -5.66 -3.51 64.06
C SER A 211 -4.89 -2.41 63.32
N GLY A 212 -4.15 -1.57 64.05
CA GLY A 212 -3.26 -0.56 63.46
C GLY A 212 -2.08 -1.17 62.69
N ILE A 213 -1.46 -2.22 63.23
CA ILE A 213 -0.35 -2.93 62.56
C ILE A 213 -0.85 -3.65 61.28
N LYS A 214 -2.02 -4.29 61.32
CA LYS A 214 -2.67 -4.88 60.13
C LYS A 214 -2.85 -3.86 59.00
N GLU A 215 -3.25 -2.64 59.35
CA GLU A 215 -3.43 -1.56 58.36
C GLU A 215 -2.10 -1.04 57.81
N GLN A 216 -1.06 -0.93 58.64
CA GLN A 216 0.29 -0.60 58.17
C GLN A 216 0.85 -1.68 57.21
N ILE A 217 0.57 -2.96 57.46
CA ILE A 217 0.93 -4.07 56.55
C ILE A 217 0.23 -3.91 55.19
N ARG A 218 -1.07 -3.56 55.15
CA ARG A 218 -1.79 -3.28 53.90
C ARG A 218 -1.16 -2.14 53.10
N GLN A 219 -0.86 -1.03 53.77
CA GLN A 219 -0.24 0.13 53.15
C GLN A 219 1.15 -0.20 52.55
N VAL A 220 1.97 -0.97 53.28
CA VAL A 220 3.28 -1.43 52.77
C VAL A 220 3.11 -2.42 51.60
N ASN A 221 2.11 -3.31 51.62
CA ASN A 221 1.82 -4.20 50.49
C ASN A 221 1.38 -3.43 49.23
N GLN A 222 0.54 -2.40 49.37
CA GLN A 222 0.16 -1.51 48.25
C GLN A 222 1.39 -0.77 47.69
N GLN A 223 2.28 -0.27 48.55
CA GLN A 223 3.54 0.36 48.13
C GLN A 223 4.46 -0.62 47.38
N ILE A 224 4.52 -1.88 47.82
CA ILE A 224 5.27 -2.94 47.12
C ILE A 224 4.68 -3.21 45.74
N GLU A 225 3.35 -3.34 45.61
CA GLU A 225 2.67 -3.57 44.32
C GLU A 225 2.93 -2.42 43.34
N GLU A 226 2.77 -1.17 43.77
CA GLU A 226 3.12 0.00 42.96
C GLU A 226 4.58 -0.01 42.52
N LEU A 227 5.49 -0.40 43.42
CA LEU A 227 6.91 -0.43 43.18
C LEU A 227 7.31 -1.55 42.21
N GLU A 228 6.68 -2.72 42.30
CA GLU A 228 6.86 -3.81 41.34
C GLU A 228 6.42 -3.39 39.93
N ILE A 229 5.31 -2.66 39.80
CA ILE A 229 4.88 -2.07 38.53
C ILE A 229 5.91 -1.04 38.02
N LYS A 230 6.46 -0.18 38.89
CA LYS A 230 7.54 0.77 38.53
C LYS A 230 8.80 0.02 38.05
N LEU A 231 9.18 -1.07 38.73
CA LEU A 231 10.35 -1.90 38.44
C LEU A 231 10.20 -2.64 37.10
N ILE A 232 9.03 -3.24 36.83
CA ILE A 232 8.71 -3.85 35.52
C ILE A 232 8.85 -2.82 34.41
N ARG A 233 8.20 -1.65 34.53
CA ARG A 233 8.28 -0.56 33.54
C ARG A 233 9.71 -0.05 33.34
N GLN A 234 10.50 0.05 34.41
CA GLN A 234 11.90 0.50 34.32
C GLN A 234 12.79 -0.53 33.63
N LYS A 235 12.55 -1.83 33.87
CA LYS A 235 13.21 -2.94 33.17
C LYS A 235 12.84 -3.00 31.70
N GLU A 236 11.58 -2.72 31.35
CA GLU A 236 11.15 -2.60 29.95
C GLU A 236 11.83 -1.43 29.23
N LYS A 237 12.02 -0.27 29.88
CA LYS A 237 12.76 0.86 29.30
C LYS A 237 14.22 0.55 28.99
N GLN A 238 14.90 -0.26 29.81
CA GLN A 238 16.27 -0.69 29.52
C GLN A 238 16.35 -1.67 28.34
N ASN A 239 15.28 -2.43 28.10
CA ASN A 239 15.22 -3.50 27.11
C ASN A 239 14.56 -3.03 25.81
N ASN A 240 15.27 -2.22 25.03
CA ASN A 240 14.78 -1.81 23.70
C ASN A 240 14.66 -3.04 22.78
N ARG A 241 13.46 -3.29 22.26
CA ARG A 241 13.12 -4.46 21.43
C ARG A 241 13.04 -4.07 19.96
N VAL A 242 13.71 -4.82 19.09
CA VAL A 242 13.57 -4.68 17.62
C VAL A 242 12.74 -5.83 17.08
N VAL A 243 11.66 -5.51 16.38
CA VAL A 243 10.70 -6.48 15.82
C VAL A 243 10.61 -6.36 14.29
N ALA A 244 10.23 -7.46 13.64
CA ALA A 244 9.98 -7.48 12.20
C ALA A 244 8.79 -6.56 11.80
N SER A 245 8.98 -5.73 10.77
CA SER A 245 7.95 -4.89 10.16
C SER A 245 7.01 -5.65 9.21
N ALA A 246 7.45 -6.81 8.71
CA ALA A 246 6.74 -7.69 7.78
C ALA A 246 7.22 -9.15 7.90
N ASP A 247 6.55 -10.05 7.18
CA ASP A 247 6.91 -11.47 7.07
C ASP A 247 8.13 -11.68 6.15
N GLY A 248 8.95 -12.70 6.42
CA GLY A 248 10.05 -13.07 5.51
C GLY A 248 11.07 -14.04 6.09
N VAL A 249 12.17 -14.21 5.37
CA VAL A 249 13.36 -15.00 5.75
C VAL A 249 14.43 -14.07 6.30
N VAL A 250 14.99 -14.42 7.46
CA VAL A 250 16.09 -13.70 8.11
C VAL A 250 17.42 -14.00 7.40
N MET A 251 18.12 -12.94 7.00
CA MET A 251 19.55 -12.95 6.72
C MET A 251 20.27 -12.25 7.89
N LEU A 252 21.24 -12.92 8.51
CA LEU A 252 21.95 -12.42 9.69
C LEU A 252 23.42 -12.18 9.34
N ASP A 253 23.92 -10.95 9.52
CA ASP A 253 25.36 -10.63 9.48
C ASP A 253 25.83 -10.16 10.86
N GLU A 254 26.51 -11.05 11.58
CA GLU A 254 27.06 -10.79 12.92
C GLU A 254 28.01 -9.57 12.95
N LYS A 255 28.58 -9.13 11.82
CA LYS A 255 29.38 -7.90 11.74
C LYS A 255 28.54 -6.65 12.01
N GLY A 256 27.22 -6.70 11.83
CA GLY A 256 26.31 -5.61 12.16
C GLY A 256 26.02 -5.47 13.66
N LYS A 257 26.57 -6.33 14.52
CA LYS A 257 26.24 -6.37 15.96
C LYS A 257 26.77 -5.16 16.74
N ASP A 258 27.87 -4.58 16.29
CA ASP A 258 28.52 -3.39 16.85
C ASP A 258 28.82 -2.31 15.78
N ASN A 259 28.50 -2.57 14.50
CA ASN A 259 28.73 -1.67 13.38
C ASN A 259 27.42 -1.21 12.72
N SER A 260 27.02 0.03 12.96
CA SER A 260 25.81 0.65 12.40
C SER A 260 25.80 0.80 10.88
N SER A 261 26.93 0.63 10.19
CA SER A 261 27.01 0.66 8.73
C SER A 261 26.70 -0.70 8.07
N VAL A 262 26.56 -1.78 8.86
CA VAL A 262 26.22 -3.12 8.39
C VAL A 262 24.88 -3.53 9.00
N PRO A 263 23.89 -4.02 8.22
CA PRO A 263 22.64 -4.49 8.78
C PRO A 263 22.88 -5.79 9.55
N LEU A 264 22.55 -5.82 10.84
CA LEU A 264 22.64 -7.04 11.63
C LEU A 264 21.63 -8.08 11.14
N VAL A 265 20.36 -7.66 11.00
CA VAL A 265 19.28 -8.49 10.46
C VAL A 265 18.75 -7.83 9.20
N ARG A 266 18.57 -8.61 8.15
CA ARG A 266 17.78 -8.25 6.97
C ARG A 266 16.65 -9.27 6.81
N ILE A 267 15.44 -8.82 6.51
CA ILE A 267 14.27 -9.68 6.27
C ILE A 267 13.85 -9.48 4.82
N VAL A 268 13.85 -10.58 4.07
CA VAL A 268 13.44 -10.64 2.67
C VAL A 268 12.20 -11.51 2.52
N SER A 269 11.20 -11.07 1.75
CA SER A 269 10.04 -11.90 1.42
C SER A 269 10.40 -13.02 0.44
N GLU A 270 9.62 -14.10 0.43
CA GLU A 270 9.62 -15.06 -0.69
C GLU A 270 8.71 -14.57 -1.83
N ASP A 271 7.70 -13.76 -1.50
CA ASP A 271 6.83 -13.07 -2.45
C ASP A 271 7.58 -11.95 -3.22
N ILE A 272 7.17 -11.74 -4.47
CA ILE A 272 7.66 -10.69 -5.35
C ILE A 272 6.53 -9.74 -5.79
N SER A 273 6.93 -8.53 -6.12
CA SER A 273 6.04 -7.48 -6.64
C SER A 273 6.67 -6.83 -7.86
N VAL A 274 5.87 -6.56 -8.90
CA VAL A 274 6.31 -5.78 -10.07
C VAL A 274 5.87 -4.33 -9.86
N VAL A 275 6.82 -3.39 -9.87
CA VAL A 275 6.60 -1.98 -9.55
C VAL A 275 6.94 -1.10 -10.75
N GLY A 276 5.99 -0.27 -11.16
CA GLY A 276 6.14 0.73 -12.21
C GLY A 276 5.45 2.05 -11.83
N SER A 277 5.51 3.05 -12.70
CA SER A 277 4.78 4.32 -12.53
C SER A 277 4.14 4.79 -13.83
N VAL A 278 3.04 5.52 -13.71
CA VAL A 278 2.38 6.22 -14.83
C VAL A 278 2.41 7.72 -14.60
N ASN A 279 2.32 8.48 -15.69
CA ASN A 279 2.13 9.93 -15.65
C ASN A 279 0.64 10.29 -15.44
N GLU A 280 0.32 11.58 -15.34
CA GLU A 280 -1.05 12.10 -15.20
C GLU A 280 -2.00 11.69 -16.34
N TYR A 281 -1.53 11.67 -17.61
CA TYR A 281 -2.35 11.28 -18.74
C TYR A 281 -2.79 9.81 -18.67
N ASP A 282 -1.94 8.94 -18.13
CA ASP A 282 -2.15 7.50 -18.02
C ASP A 282 -2.73 7.07 -16.66
N PHE A 283 -3.01 8.01 -15.74
CA PHE A 283 -3.53 7.71 -14.39
C PHE A 283 -4.85 6.92 -14.41
N TYR A 284 -5.72 7.17 -15.40
CA TYR A 284 -6.98 6.43 -15.60
C TYR A 284 -6.77 4.93 -15.90
N ALA A 285 -5.55 4.54 -16.30
CA ALA A 285 -5.16 3.15 -16.48
C ALA A 285 -5.03 2.39 -15.15
N LEU A 286 -4.98 3.05 -14.01
CA LEU A 286 -4.85 2.40 -12.70
C LEU A 286 -6.22 2.08 -12.06
N ALA A 287 -6.33 0.89 -11.48
CA ALA A 287 -7.34 0.54 -10.49
C ALA A 287 -6.90 -0.70 -9.69
N GLU A 288 -7.45 -0.87 -8.49
CA GLU A 288 -7.33 -2.09 -7.70
C GLU A 288 -7.93 -3.29 -8.46
N ASP A 289 -7.32 -4.48 -8.30
CA ASP A 289 -7.65 -5.74 -8.97
C ASP A 289 -7.59 -5.74 -10.52
N ARG A 290 -7.12 -4.66 -11.15
CA ARG A 290 -7.05 -4.56 -12.62
C ARG A 290 -6.10 -5.61 -13.20
N PRO A 291 -6.54 -6.46 -14.14
CA PRO A 291 -5.69 -7.47 -14.76
C PRO A 291 -4.65 -6.82 -15.66
N VAL A 292 -3.45 -7.40 -15.67
CA VAL A 292 -2.32 -6.96 -16.50
C VAL A 292 -1.57 -8.16 -17.05
N SER A 293 -0.95 -7.99 -18.22
CA SER A 293 0.06 -8.92 -18.73
C SER A 293 1.45 -8.37 -18.48
N ILE A 294 2.37 -9.22 -18.04
CA ILE A 294 3.73 -8.84 -17.65
C ILE A 294 4.71 -9.56 -18.59
N PHE A 295 5.32 -8.83 -19.51
CA PHE A 295 6.39 -9.33 -20.37
C PHE A 295 7.74 -9.19 -19.66
N ILE A 296 8.53 -10.26 -19.66
CA ILE A 296 9.82 -10.36 -18.97
C ILE A 296 10.92 -10.52 -20.03
N PRO A 297 11.63 -9.44 -20.43
CA PRO A 297 12.56 -9.49 -21.58
C PRO A 297 13.70 -10.49 -21.40
N ALA A 298 14.20 -10.66 -20.17
CA ALA A 298 15.28 -11.59 -19.84
C ALA A 298 14.90 -13.08 -20.02
N GLU A 299 13.60 -13.40 -19.97
CA GLU A 299 13.06 -14.75 -20.09
C GLU A 299 12.27 -14.98 -21.40
N ASN A 300 12.07 -13.91 -22.18
CA ASN A 300 11.24 -13.87 -23.40
C ASN A 300 9.86 -14.55 -23.23
N ARG A 301 9.20 -14.30 -22.09
CA ARG A 301 7.86 -14.82 -21.79
C ARG A 301 6.94 -13.74 -21.24
N THR A 302 5.64 -13.99 -21.36
CA THR A 302 4.58 -13.15 -20.79
C THR A 302 3.80 -13.97 -19.77
N ILE A 303 3.61 -13.43 -18.57
CA ILE A 303 2.74 -13.99 -17.53
C ILE A 303 1.59 -13.04 -17.23
N GLN A 304 0.62 -13.48 -16.43
CA GLN A 304 -0.49 -12.63 -15.95
C GLN A 304 -0.22 -12.11 -14.53
N GLY A 305 -0.98 -11.11 -14.13
CA GLY A 305 -1.01 -10.58 -12.77
C GLY A 305 -2.11 -9.54 -12.59
N LYS A 306 -2.13 -8.89 -11.42
CA LYS A 306 -3.10 -7.84 -11.08
C LYS A 306 -2.47 -6.67 -10.34
N ILE A 307 -2.94 -5.45 -10.61
CA ILE A 307 -2.61 -4.28 -9.77
C ILE A 307 -3.25 -4.48 -8.39
N ILE A 308 -2.42 -4.52 -7.34
CA ILE A 308 -2.85 -4.70 -5.95
C ILE A 308 -2.80 -3.39 -5.13
N ASN A 309 -2.07 -2.39 -5.60
CA ASN A 309 -1.99 -1.08 -4.97
C ASN A 309 -1.53 -0.03 -5.97
N TYR A 310 -1.94 1.22 -5.79
CA TYR A 310 -1.43 2.37 -6.53
C TYR A 310 -1.59 3.69 -5.77
N ASP A 311 -0.72 4.64 -6.07
CA ASP A 311 -0.72 5.96 -5.48
C ASP A 311 -1.94 6.78 -5.94
N LYS A 312 -2.74 7.28 -4.99
CA LYS A 312 -3.92 8.13 -5.28
C LYS A 312 -3.59 9.64 -5.33
N VAL A 313 -2.37 9.99 -4.95
CA VAL A 313 -1.74 11.32 -5.06
C VAL A 313 -0.31 11.10 -5.54
N PRO A 314 0.27 11.98 -6.37
CA PRO A 314 1.63 11.74 -6.85
C PRO A 314 2.63 11.80 -5.69
N ALA A 315 3.77 11.13 -5.86
CA ALA A 315 4.85 11.16 -4.88
C ALA A 315 5.22 12.63 -4.56
N TYR A 316 5.31 12.98 -3.27
CA TYR A 316 5.66 14.34 -2.87
C TYR A 316 7.11 14.65 -3.24
N THR A 317 7.30 15.24 -4.42
CA THR A 317 8.58 15.83 -4.85
C THR A 317 8.79 17.14 -4.09
N GLY A 318 9.08 17.02 -2.79
CA GLY A 318 9.45 18.15 -1.96
C GLY A 318 10.61 18.90 -2.60
N GLY A 319 10.41 20.19 -2.87
CA GLY A 319 11.44 21.03 -3.45
C GLY A 319 12.71 20.95 -2.60
N ALA A 320 13.84 20.65 -3.24
CA ALA A 320 15.07 20.29 -2.54
C ALA A 320 15.52 21.40 -1.57
N ASN A 321 15.33 21.15 -0.28
CA ASN A 321 15.96 21.86 0.81
C ASN A 321 16.56 20.83 1.76
N ASN A 322 17.88 20.85 1.86
CA ASN A 322 18.62 20.01 2.80
C ASN A 322 18.26 20.41 4.24
N SER A 323 17.53 19.56 4.94
CA SER A 323 17.54 19.53 6.40
C SER A 323 17.50 18.08 6.87
N THR A 324 18.53 17.71 7.61
CA THR A 324 18.53 16.54 8.50
C THR A 324 17.43 16.69 9.54
N ASP A 325 16.35 15.93 9.43
CA ASP A 325 15.60 15.48 10.61
C ASP A 325 15.12 14.03 10.43
N ASN A 326 15.04 13.34 11.57
CA ASN A 326 14.93 11.89 11.68
C ASN A 326 13.46 11.48 11.75
N GLN A 327 12.83 11.28 10.58
CA GLN A 327 11.42 10.84 10.55
C GLN A 327 11.29 9.35 10.23
N THR A 328 10.85 8.62 11.25
CA THR A 328 10.52 7.20 11.17
C THR A 328 9.15 6.98 10.52
N ASN A 329 9.08 5.97 9.65
CA ASN A 329 7.87 5.21 9.31
C ASN A 329 6.76 5.90 8.47
N THR A 330 7.00 6.03 7.17
CA THR A 330 6.05 5.57 6.13
C THR A 330 6.83 4.81 5.04
N ASN A 331 6.18 3.89 4.31
CA ASN A 331 6.82 2.92 3.41
C ASN A 331 7.89 3.53 2.48
N PRO A 332 9.19 3.20 2.66
CA PRO A 332 10.21 3.53 1.67
C PRO A 332 10.17 2.49 0.54
N VAL A 333 9.39 2.76 -0.50
CA VAL A 333 9.56 2.03 -1.77
C VAL A 333 10.93 2.43 -2.35
N PRO A 334 11.80 1.49 -2.76
CA PRO A 334 13.15 1.84 -3.20
C PRO A 334 13.12 2.73 -4.45
N ASN A 335 13.67 3.93 -4.28
CA ASN A 335 14.03 4.91 -5.32
C ASN A 335 14.50 4.23 -6.61
N SER A 336 13.72 4.36 -7.69
CA SER A 336 14.11 3.89 -9.02
C SER A 336 15.09 4.87 -9.64
N GLY A 337 16.37 4.48 -9.73
CA GLY A 337 17.38 5.24 -10.45
C GLY A 337 17.03 5.35 -11.94
N GLY A 338 16.99 6.57 -12.47
CA GLY A 338 16.72 6.85 -13.88
C GLY A 338 16.48 8.34 -14.11
N GLY A 339 17.53 9.07 -14.47
CA GLY A 339 17.45 10.52 -14.66
C GLY A 339 16.63 10.93 -15.88
N GLY A 340 15.65 11.81 -15.68
CA GLY A 340 14.90 12.47 -16.73
C GLY A 340 14.12 13.66 -16.17
N ASN A 341 14.42 14.87 -16.64
CA ASN A 341 13.72 16.10 -16.25
C ASN A 341 12.32 16.18 -16.88
N ASN A 342 11.43 15.28 -16.48
CA ASN A 342 10.02 15.30 -16.84
C ASN A 342 9.21 15.83 -15.65
N ASN A 343 8.82 17.10 -15.71
CA ASN A 343 8.09 17.81 -14.65
C ASN A 343 6.60 17.42 -14.56
N SER A 344 6.27 16.18 -14.94
CA SER A 344 4.93 15.60 -14.92
C SER A 344 4.76 14.75 -13.66
N ALA A 345 3.62 14.88 -12.99
CA ALA A 345 3.27 14.03 -11.85
C ALA A 345 3.40 12.53 -12.19
N GLN A 346 4.03 11.76 -11.29
CA GLN A 346 4.21 10.31 -11.39
C GLN A 346 3.44 9.62 -10.26
N PHE A 347 2.73 8.55 -10.62
CA PHE A 347 1.91 7.74 -9.73
C PHE A 347 2.43 6.30 -9.78
N ASN A 348 2.96 5.78 -8.67
CA ASN A 348 3.47 4.42 -8.63
C ASN A 348 2.31 3.42 -8.52
N PHE A 349 2.52 2.22 -9.03
CA PHE A 349 1.62 1.10 -8.85
C PHE A 349 2.39 -0.20 -8.61
N VAL A 350 1.74 -1.14 -7.94
CA VAL A 350 2.28 -2.44 -7.55
C VAL A 350 1.41 -3.53 -8.12
N VAL A 351 2.01 -4.41 -8.91
CA VAL A 351 1.39 -5.60 -9.49
C VAL A 351 1.85 -6.82 -8.72
N LYS A 352 0.89 -7.68 -8.35
CA LYS A 352 1.16 -9.06 -7.95
C LYS A 352 1.15 -9.94 -9.21
N PRO A 353 2.27 -10.58 -9.58
CA PRO A 353 2.28 -11.57 -10.65
C PRO A 353 1.69 -12.90 -10.18
N ASP A 354 1.11 -13.65 -11.11
CA ASP A 354 0.56 -14.99 -10.84
C ASP A 354 1.64 -16.08 -10.79
N GLU A 355 2.84 -15.79 -11.30
CA GLU A 355 4.03 -16.66 -11.27
C GLU A 355 5.24 -15.95 -10.66
N HIS A 356 6.21 -16.72 -10.15
CA HIS A 356 7.48 -16.18 -9.67
C HIS A 356 8.36 -15.68 -10.83
N ILE A 357 9.01 -14.54 -10.59
CA ILE A 357 10.01 -13.90 -11.46
C ILE A 357 11.23 -13.57 -10.59
N GLN A 358 12.44 -13.65 -11.14
CA GLN A 358 13.64 -13.28 -10.39
C GLN A 358 13.63 -11.78 -10.00
N PRO A 359 13.82 -11.43 -8.71
CA PRO A 359 13.97 -10.04 -8.29
C PRO A 359 15.14 -9.34 -8.99
N GLY A 360 14.98 -8.06 -9.31
CA GLY A 360 15.96 -7.26 -10.04
C GLY A 360 15.81 -7.31 -11.56
N PHE A 361 14.95 -8.16 -12.12
CA PHE A 361 14.63 -8.14 -13.55
C PHE A 361 13.82 -6.89 -13.93
N SER A 362 14.00 -6.40 -15.15
CA SER A 362 13.06 -5.47 -15.77
C SER A 362 11.86 -6.22 -16.33
N ALA A 363 10.72 -5.54 -16.41
CA ALA A 363 9.49 -6.05 -16.97
C ALA A 363 8.77 -4.94 -17.76
N LYS A 364 7.86 -5.33 -18.66
CA LYS A 364 6.88 -4.42 -19.26
C LYS A 364 5.48 -4.87 -18.83
N VAL A 365 4.74 -3.99 -18.19
CA VAL A 365 3.36 -4.23 -17.75
C VAL A 365 2.43 -3.62 -18.78
N ASN A 366 1.64 -4.45 -19.46
CA ASN A 366 0.56 -3.98 -20.32
C ASN A 366 -0.74 -4.03 -19.52
N ILE A 367 -1.26 -2.86 -19.17
CA ILE A 367 -2.44 -2.70 -18.33
C ILE A 367 -3.69 -2.78 -19.21
N THR A 368 -4.53 -3.79 -18.98
CA THR A 368 -5.75 -3.97 -19.78
C THR A 368 -6.82 -2.96 -19.39
N LEU A 369 -7.26 -2.15 -20.35
CA LEU A 369 -8.30 -1.16 -20.18
C LEU A 369 -9.70 -1.74 -20.47
N PRO A 370 -10.74 -1.43 -19.67
CA PRO A 370 -12.10 -1.93 -19.90
C PRO A 370 -12.86 -1.10 -20.94
N GLY A 371 -13.71 -1.75 -21.73
CA GLY A 371 -14.58 -1.09 -22.71
C GLY A 371 -13.94 -0.92 -24.09
N PHE A 372 -14.61 -0.14 -24.92
CA PHE A 372 -14.34 -0.04 -26.37
C PHE A 372 -14.14 1.41 -26.81
N VAL A 373 -13.24 1.63 -27.76
CA VAL A 373 -13.03 2.94 -28.40
C VAL A 373 -14.10 3.13 -29.47
N ILE A 374 -14.71 4.31 -29.53
CA ILE A 374 -15.65 4.66 -30.61
C ILE A 374 -15.34 6.06 -31.19
N PRO A 375 -15.54 6.29 -32.50
CA PRO A 375 -15.49 7.63 -33.07
C PRO A 375 -16.61 8.50 -32.52
N ASN A 376 -16.32 9.78 -32.30
CA ASN A 376 -17.34 10.74 -31.88
C ASN A 376 -18.49 10.86 -32.90
N ASP A 377 -18.17 10.70 -34.20
CA ASP A 377 -19.10 10.82 -35.32
C ASP A 377 -20.09 9.65 -35.46
N ALA A 378 -19.94 8.59 -34.64
CA ALA A 378 -20.92 7.51 -34.53
C ALA A 378 -21.95 7.73 -33.41
N VAL A 379 -21.75 8.76 -32.57
CA VAL A 379 -22.55 9.04 -31.37
C VAL A 379 -23.68 10.02 -31.67
N VAL A 380 -24.89 9.65 -31.27
CA VAL A 380 -26.07 10.53 -31.27
C VAL A 380 -26.42 10.90 -29.83
N GLU A 381 -26.57 12.19 -29.57
CA GLU A 381 -27.06 12.69 -28.29
C GLU A 381 -28.54 13.11 -28.41
N GLU A 382 -29.39 12.52 -27.58
CA GLU A 382 -30.81 12.85 -27.49
C GLU A 382 -31.26 12.89 -26.02
N ASN A 383 -31.95 13.95 -25.62
CA ASN A 383 -32.47 14.12 -24.26
C ASN A 383 -31.39 13.87 -23.17
N ASN A 384 -30.17 14.38 -23.43
CA ASN A 384 -29.00 14.24 -22.56
C ASN A 384 -28.54 12.77 -22.33
N LYS A 385 -28.83 11.88 -23.29
CA LYS A 385 -28.39 10.48 -23.33
C LYS A 385 -27.68 10.18 -24.65
N PHE A 386 -26.68 9.31 -24.60
CA PHE A 386 -25.89 8.90 -25.76
C PHE A 386 -26.36 7.57 -26.33
N PHE A 387 -26.41 7.51 -27.66
CA PHE A 387 -26.82 6.35 -28.45
C PHE A 387 -25.86 6.14 -29.61
N VAL A 388 -25.81 4.91 -30.11
CA VAL A 388 -25.17 4.57 -31.40
C VAL A 388 -26.11 3.67 -32.20
N PHE A 389 -25.94 3.65 -33.52
CA PHE A 389 -26.69 2.76 -34.41
C PHE A 389 -25.82 1.57 -34.79
N VAL A 390 -26.12 0.39 -34.22
CA VAL A 390 -25.41 -0.86 -34.53
C VAL A 390 -26.04 -1.49 -35.76
N TYR A 391 -25.26 -1.66 -36.82
CA TYR A 391 -25.68 -2.32 -38.06
C TYR A 391 -25.65 -3.84 -37.92
N LYS A 392 -26.75 -4.49 -38.28
CA LYS A 392 -26.89 -5.94 -38.34
C LYS A 392 -27.92 -6.35 -39.40
N ASP A 393 -27.54 -7.29 -40.27
CA ASP A 393 -28.43 -7.94 -41.24
C ASP A 393 -29.27 -6.98 -42.10
N GLY A 394 -28.64 -5.89 -42.60
CA GLY A 394 -29.28 -4.88 -43.44
C GLY A 394 -30.13 -3.84 -42.69
N ARG A 395 -30.12 -3.85 -41.35
CA ARG A 395 -30.85 -2.91 -40.49
C ARG A 395 -29.94 -2.30 -39.44
N VAL A 396 -30.38 -1.19 -38.84
CA VAL A 396 -29.75 -0.62 -37.65
C VAL A 396 -30.58 -0.88 -36.40
N LYS A 397 -29.89 -1.00 -35.26
CA LYS A 397 -30.47 -0.99 -33.92
C LYS A 397 -29.92 0.19 -33.12
N LYS A 398 -30.80 1.09 -32.69
CA LYS A 398 -30.47 2.20 -31.81
C LYS A 398 -30.18 1.66 -30.41
N THR A 399 -28.94 1.79 -29.98
CA THR A 399 -28.43 1.16 -28.76
C THR A 399 -27.92 2.25 -27.80
N PRO A 400 -28.46 2.35 -26.56
CA PRO A 400 -27.95 3.29 -25.57
C PRO A 400 -26.55 2.86 -25.10
N ILE A 401 -25.68 3.84 -24.84
CA ILE A 401 -24.30 3.61 -24.44
C ILE A 401 -23.91 4.42 -23.21
N ASP A 402 -23.14 3.79 -22.32
CA ASP A 402 -22.49 4.46 -21.18
C ASP A 402 -21.14 5.04 -21.66
N LEU A 403 -21.20 6.28 -22.18
CA LEU A 403 -20.06 7.01 -22.75
C LEU A 403 -19.26 7.72 -21.65
N MET A 404 -17.94 7.50 -21.62
CA MET A 404 -17.02 8.11 -20.65
C MET A 404 -15.79 8.68 -21.36
N GLN A 405 -15.24 9.78 -20.85
CA GLN A 405 -13.92 10.28 -21.25
C GLN A 405 -12.83 9.53 -20.48
N GLN A 406 -11.88 8.91 -21.18
CA GLN A 406 -10.68 8.27 -20.60
C GLN A 406 -9.44 8.80 -21.32
N GLY A 407 -8.61 9.56 -20.58
CA GLY A 407 -7.53 10.34 -21.17
C GLY A 407 -8.05 11.25 -22.30
N LEU A 408 -7.49 11.11 -23.49
CA LEU A 408 -7.89 11.86 -24.69
C LEU A 408 -9.04 11.21 -25.49
N GLN A 409 -9.46 9.99 -25.14
CA GLN A 409 -10.44 9.22 -25.92
C GLN A 409 -11.82 9.17 -25.24
N LYS A 410 -12.86 8.99 -26.06
CA LYS A 410 -14.20 8.62 -25.60
C LYS A 410 -14.38 7.12 -25.71
N VAL A 411 -14.85 6.50 -24.65
CA VAL A 411 -14.95 5.03 -24.53
C VAL A 411 -16.34 4.61 -24.05
N VAL A 412 -16.77 3.43 -24.48
CA VAL A 412 -18.04 2.82 -24.06
C VAL A 412 -17.75 1.62 -23.16
N LEU A 413 -18.25 1.68 -21.93
CA LEU A 413 -18.08 0.59 -20.94
C LEU A 413 -19.18 -0.48 -21.06
N LYS A 414 -20.37 -0.12 -21.56
CA LYS A 414 -21.54 -1.00 -21.67
C LYS A 414 -22.42 -0.61 -22.85
N GLY A 415 -23.10 -1.60 -23.42
CA GLY A 415 -24.04 -1.46 -24.54
C GLY A 415 -23.50 -1.98 -25.87
N LEU A 416 -22.19 -2.20 -25.98
CA LEU A 416 -21.50 -2.69 -27.18
C LEU A 416 -20.67 -3.94 -26.87
N ASN A 417 -20.33 -4.67 -27.92
CA ASN A 417 -19.42 -5.82 -27.93
C ASN A 417 -18.31 -5.60 -28.96
N GLU A 418 -17.24 -6.37 -28.85
CA GLU A 418 -16.17 -6.42 -29.84
C GLU A 418 -16.71 -6.94 -31.19
N GLY A 419 -16.39 -6.24 -32.28
CA GLY A 419 -16.86 -6.55 -33.63
C GLY A 419 -18.29 -6.10 -33.96
N ASP A 420 -18.99 -5.40 -33.05
CA ASP A 420 -20.22 -4.68 -33.43
C ASP A 420 -19.87 -3.61 -34.49
N ARG A 421 -20.74 -3.41 -35.49
CA ARG A 421 -20.53 -2.40 -36.55
C ARG A 421 -21.34 -1.15 -36.25
N LEU A 422 -20.69 -0.04 -35.93
CA LEU A 422 -21.37 1.24 -35.73
C LEU A 422 -21.54 1.97 -37.05
N VAL A 423 -22.71 2.58 -37.27
CA VAL A 423 -22.94 3.49 -38.39
C VAL A 423 -22.31 4.85 -38.10
N MET A 424 -21.47 5.32 -39.02
CA MET A 424 -20.85 6.64 -38.98
C MET A 424 -21.83 7.70 -39.54
N PHE A 425 -21.85 8.88 -38.93
CA PHE A 425 -22.77 9.99 -39.28
C PHE A 425 -24.24 9.55 -39.41
N PRO A 426 -24.83 8.96 -38.35
CA PRO A 426 -26.17 8.34 -38.38
C PRO A 426 -27.34 9.34 -38.35
N ASP A 427 -27.16 10.54 -38.92
CA ASP A 427 -28.12 11.64 -38.82
C ASP A 427 -29.51 11.26 -39.36
N GLY A 428 -30.54 11.50 -38.56
CA GLY A 428 -31.94 11.22 -38.89
C GLY A 428 -32.35 9.74 -38.87
N LEU A 429 -31.43 8.79 -38.64
CA LEU A 429 -31.76 7.35 -38.60
C LEU A 429 -32.76 7.02 -37.49
N GLN A 430 -33.65 6.07 -37.78
CA GLN A 430 -34.63 5.55 -36.85
C GLN A 430 -34.30 4.10 -36.44
N ASP A 431 -34.77 3.67 -35.27
CA ASP A 431 -34.54 2.31 -34.80
C ASP A 431 -35.21 1.27 -35.74
N GLY A 432 -34.50 0.18 -36.03
CA GLY A 432 -34.94 -0.87 -36.95
C GLY A 432 -34.93 -0.50 -38.44
N GLN A 433 -34.52 0.73 -38.80
CA GLN A 433 -34.46 1.20 -40.19
C GLN A 433 -33.54 0.30 -41.04
N LYS A 434 -33.97 0.02 -42.28
CA LYS A 434 -33.12 -0.65 -43.28
C LYS A 434 -32.14 0.35 -43.87
N ILE A 435 -30.87 -0.02 -43.98
CA ILE A 435 -29.83 0.80 -44.62
C ILE A 435 -28.96 -0.08 -45.53
N LYS A 436 -28.24 0.56 -46.46
CA LYS A 436 -27.13 -0.05 -47.18
C LYS A 436 -25.82 0.52 -46.64
N ILE A 437 -24.79 -0.31 -46.55
CA ILE A 437 -23.45 0.10 -46.12
C ILE A 437 -22.50 0.19 -47.32
N GLN A 438 -21.46 1.02 -47.19
CA GLN A 438 -20.33 1.03 -48.09
C GLN A 438 -19.41 -0.14 -47.71
N GLU A 439 -19.32 -1.17 -48.56
CA GLU A 439 -18.36 -2.24 -48.33
C GLU A 439 -16.94 -1.74 -48.61
N HIS A 440 -16.14 -1.60 -47.57
CA HIS A 440 -14.70 -1.44 -47.71
C HIS A 440 -14.11 -2.75 -48.26
N LYS A 441 -13.74 -2.75 -49.54
CA LYS A 441 -12.78 -3.73 -50.05
C LYS A 441 -11.48 -3.56 -49.27
N GLN A 442 -10.99 -4.64 -48.67
CA GLN A 442 -9.61 -4.67 -48.18
C GLN A 442 -8.67 -4.31 -49.32
N PHE A 443 -7.71 -3.43 -49.04
CA PHE A 443 -6.62 -3.16 -49.98
C PHE A 443 -5.76 -4.43 -50.08
N ASP A 444 -5.80 -5.06 -51.25
CA ASP A 444 -4.96 -6.20 -51.58
C ASP A 444 -3.57 -5.69 -51.96
N GLU A 445 -2.61 -5.78 -51.03
CA GLU A 445 -1.22 -5.38 -51.25
C GLU A 445 -0.55 -6.17 -52.39
N SER A 446 -1.09 -7.32 -52.81
CA SER A 446 -0.53 -8.10 -53.91
C SER A 446 -0.70 -7.45 -55.29
N GLN A 447 -1.49 -6.37 -55.40
CA GLN A 447 -1.73 -5.66 -56.66
C GLN A 447 -0.69 -4.56 -56.96
N MET A 448 0.31 -4.33 -56.09
CA MET A 448 1.43 -3.42 -56.39
C MET A 448 2.49 -4.10 -57.27
N GLU A 449 2.12 -4.44 -58.50
CA GLU A 449 3.09 -4.87 -59.52
C GLU A 449 3.98 -3.68 -59.91
N ASN A 450 5.25 -3.75 -59.51
CA ASN A 450 6.23 -2.67 -59.66
C ASN A 450 6.56 -2.44 -61.15
N PRO A 451 6.24 -1.27 -61.76
CA PRO A 451 6.48 -1.02 -63.18
C PRO A 451 7.97 -0.82 -63.53
N ALA A 452 8.90 -0.89 -62.57
CA ALA A 452 10.33 -0.68 -62.77
C ALA A 452 11.13 -1.97 -63.10
N LYS A 453 10.65 -2.77 -64.06
CA LYS A 453 11.47 -3.78 -64.79
C LYS A 453 11.09 -3.87 -66.26
N GLY A 454 11.52 -2.88 -67.03
CA GLY A 454 11.42 -2.85 -68.50
C GLY A 454 12.20 -1.67 -69.08
N GLY A 455 13.44 -1.91 -69.47
CA GLY A 455 14.39 -0.89 -69.94
C GLY A 455 15.83 -1.37 -69.81
#